data_AF-A0A229UXH1-F1
#
_entry.id   AF-A0A229UXH1-F1
#
_cell.length_a   1.000
_cell.length_b   1.000
_cell.length_c   1.000
_cell.angle_alpha   90.00
_cell.angle_beta   90.00
_cell.angle_gamma   90.00
#
_symmetry.space_group_name_H-M   'P 1'
#
loop_
_entity.id
_entity.type
_entity.pdbx_description
1 polymer ?
#
loop_
_entity_poly.entity_id
_entity_poly.type
_entity_poly.pdbx_seq_one_letter_code
_entity_poly.pdbx_strand_id
1 'polypeptide(L)'
;MGGGKMSQRFIQAVRRYADLMLDKASDRFGTVSTPLFADGVDSLTFEPVRWQSQGETWVLSNLANQQNWLRTLDGLSELTGLSRYRERAEHTVSYALEELRYGQLLYWGGHMAFDLQTRQPVYASDKGPQHELKCHYPYYELMNRVNPERTKAYIGALWESHVTDWSRLEFSRHGQPAAGGGSPVWDRGYEESPVFFTGKGLTFINAGSDLYYAAAMLYRFSGDERPLRWAKRLAERYTDTRNPETGLGGYQFSISVLPGVRGDRAVEQFGEQLKEHAPIEATLSMPRQVHTVIGEAALCRMLLGEALGEAGALFRDRAVEDLLSYGQYSYDFTDHSIHPVLTNGTRLTGLVLEKSGYYGKRGERLNSAKADLLLLWSYTLGYRLTGDETLWSIARSMAQGIGLGDIGTESGEPSGLNLAFRCSKPVGIFAALELYRATGRSRFLQLAQRIGDQLLLHRHHRGLFMPSPHHRYAKLDALEPLALLHLAAELEGDRTRVPMYCGGKSFFAAAHDGYGHETDNTFIYGEVREK
;
A
#
# COMPACT_ATOMS: atom_id res chain seq x y z
N MET A 1 35.89 2.81 -2.99
CA MET A 1 36.19 1.38 -2.68
C MET A 1 35.53 0.85 -1.39
N GLY A 2 35.01 1.67 -0.47
CA GLY A 2 34.31 1.19 0.74
C GLY A 2 32.86 0.75 0.54
N GLY A 3 32.10 1.41 -0.35
CA GLY A 3 30.66 1.16 -0.56
C GLY A 3 30.34 -0.28 -0.99
N GLY A 4 31.12 -0.83 -1.94
CA GLY A 4 30.90 -2.19 -2.45
C GLY A 4 31.08 -3.29 -1.41
N LYS A 5 31.93 -3.13 -0.38
CA LYS A 5 31.99 -4.12 0.71
C LYS A 5 30.79 -3.99 1.65
N MET A 6 30.25 -2.78 1.81
CA MET A 6 29.12 -2.51 2.69
C MET A 6 27.80 -3.00 2.09
N SER A 7 27.57 -2.83 0.78
CA SER A 7 26.35 -3.31 0.10
C SER A 7 26.24 -4.84 0.06
N GLN A 8 27.38 -5.54 -0.09
CA GLN A 8 27.43 -6.99 -0.30
C GLN A 8 26.78 -7.81 0.81
N ARG A 9 26.85 -7.39 2.08
CA ARG A 9 26.20 -8.13 3.18
C ARG A 9 24.67 -8.16 3.03
N PHE A 10 24.08 -7.05 2.57
CA PHE A 10 22.65 -6.93 2.34
C PHE A 10 22.24 -7.77 1.12
N ILE A 11 22.97 -7.63 0.00
CA ILE A 11 22.72 -8.41 -1.22
C ILE A 11 22.82 -9.91 -0.93
N GLN A 12 23.83 -10.36 -0.19
CA GLN A 12 24.00 -11.77 0.17
C GLN A 12 22.89 -12.30 1.09
N ALA A 13 22.41 -11.49 2.04
CA ALA A 13 21.29 -11.89 2.88
C ALA A 13 20.00 -12.06 2.05
N VAL A 14 19.70 -11.10 1.17
CA VAL A 14 18.55 -11.18 0.27
C VAL A 14 18.69 -12.34 -0.71
N ARG A 15 19.89 -12.59 -1.24
CA ARG A 15 20.16 -13.73 -2.12
C ARG A 15 19.88 -15.07 -1.43
N ARG A 16 20.36 -15.26 -0.19
CA ARG A 16 20.10 -16.49 0.58
C ARG A 16 18.61 -16.68 0.85
N TYR A 17 17.91 -15.61 1.20
CA TYR A 17 16.46 -15.63 1.37
C TYR A 17 15.75 -16.00 0.05
N ALA A 18 16.13 -15.36 -1.06
CA ALA A 18 15.53 -15.62 -2.35
C ALA A 18 15.76 -17.06 -2.82
N ASP A 19 17.00 -17.57 -2.71
CA ASP A 19 17.32 -18.96 -3.04
C ASP A 19 16.51 -19.95 -2.18
N LEU A 20 16.31 -19.66 -0.88
CA LEU A 20 15.49 -20.48 0.00
C LEU A 20 13.99 -20.43 -0.36
N MET A 21 13.42 -19.25 -0.60
CA MET A 21 11.99 -19.12 -0.92
C MET A 21 11.67 -19.66 -2.33
N LEU A 22 12.60 -19.53 -3.29
CA LEU A 22 12.49 -20.15 -4.60
C LEU A 22 12.40 -21.68 -4.51
N ASP A 23 13.07 -22.30 -3.54
CA ASP A 23 12.95 -23.74 -3.27
C ASP A 23 11.67 -24.05 -2.48
N LYS A 24 11.47 -23.37 -1.34
CA LYS A 24 10.48 -23.76 -0.34
C LYS A 24 9.05 -23.28 -0.60
N ALA A 25 8.87 -22.12 -1.23
CA ALA A 25 7.54 -21.60 -1.51
C ALA A 25 7.03 -21.99 -2.91
N SER A 26 7.88 -22.55 -3.77
CA SER A 26 7.46 -22.97 -5.12
C SER A 26 6.40 -24.06 -5.08
N ASP A 27 5.48 -24.01 -6.04
CA ASP A 27 4.49 -25.06 -6.23
C ASP A 27 5.16 -26.43 -6.42
N ARG A 28 4.80 -27.37 -5.56
CA ARG A 28 5.25 -28.77 -5.56
C ARG A 28 4.09 -29.76 -5.60
N PHE A 29 2.88 -29.27 -5.89
CA PHE A 29 1.66 -30.07 -5.89
C PHE A 29 1.35 -30.57 -7.31
N GLY A 30 0.91 -31.83 -7.41
CA GLY A 30 0.58 -32.48 -8.68
C GLY A 30 1.81 -32.96 -9.46
N THR A 31 1.58 -33.46 -10.68
CA THR A 31 2.61 -34.06 -11.54
C THR A 31 3.42 -33.04 -12.36
N VAL A 32 2.91 -31.82 -12.54
CA VAL A 32 3.56 -30.74 -13.31
C VAL A 32 3.55 -29.45 -12.49
N SER A 33 4.68 -29.07 -11.89
CA SER A 33 4.80 -27.84 -11.09
C SER A 33 4.47 -26.58 -11.90
N THR A 34 3.64 -25.70 -11.35
CA THR A 34 3.38 -24.37 -11.91
C THR A 34 4.50 -23.39 -11.51
N PRO A 35 4.63 -22.22 -12.17
CA PRO A 35 5.60 -21.22 -11.75
C PRO A 35 5.12 -20.35 -10.57
N LEU A 36 4.03 -20.74 -9.90
CA LEU A 36 3.47 -20.01 -8.78
C LEU A 36 4.21 -20.32 -7.47
N PHE A 37 3.90 -19.51 -6.46
CA PHE A 37 4.43 -19.63 -5.11
C PHE A 37 3.30 -19.60 -4.09
N ALA A 38 3.47 -20.32 -2.98
CA ALA A 38 2.65 -20.12 -1.80
C ALA A 38 2.94 -18.73 -1.20
N ASP A 39 1.91 -18.05 -0.69
CA ASP A 39 2.03 -16.72 -0.10
C ASP A 39 2.91 -16.68 1.15
N GLY A 40 3.14 -17.83 1.77
CA GLY A 40 4.03 -17.98 2.91
C GLY A 40 4.31 -19.44 3.24
N VAL A 41 5.26 -19.63 4.15
CA VAL A 41 5.69 -20.96 4.63
C VAL A 41 5.82 -20.98 6.15
N ASP A 42 5.62 -22.14 6.77
CA ASP A 42 5.95 -22.37 8.16
C ASP A 42 7.48 -22.23 8.37
N SER A 43 7.86 -21.53 9.44
CA SER A 43 9.22 -21.11 9.71
C SER A 43 10.16 -22.22 10.22
N LEU A 44 9.67 -23.45 10.40
CA LEU A 44 10.47 -24.62 10.77
C LEU A 44 10.34 -25.73 9.73
N THR A 45 9.11 -26.05 9.32
CA THR A 45 8.87 -27.17 8.40
C THR A 45 8.97 -26.76 6.94
N PHE A 46 8.87 -25.47 6.64
CA PHE A 46 8.74 -24.92 5.30
C PHE A 46 7.52 -25.44 4.53
N GLU A 47 6.52 -25.97 5.25
CA GLU A 47 5.22 -26.30 4.65
C GLU A 47 4.48 -25.00 4.27
N PRO A 48 3.83 -24.95 3.09
CA PRO A 48 3.01 -23.81 2.69
C PRO A 48 1.94 -23.44 3.71
N VAL A 49 1.67 -22.13 3.84
CA VAL A 49 0.52 -21.61 4.59
C VAL A 49 -0.78 -22.18 4.04
N ARG A 50 -1.71 -22.47 4.94
CA ARG A 50 -3.05 -22.99 4.63
C ARG A 50 -4.13 -22.08 5.22
N TRP A 51 -5.21 -21.91 4.48
CA TRP A 51 -6.42 -21.21 4.91
C TRP A 51 -7.59 -22.19 4.95
N GLN A 52 -8.30 -22.28 6.07
CA GLN A 52 -9.46 -23.16 6.19
C GLN A 52 -10.75 -22.35 6.06
N SER A 53 -11.61 -22.71 5.11
CA SER A 53 -12.86 -22.01 4.87
C SER A 53 -13.89 -22.95 4.27
N GLN A 54 -15.08 -22.99 4.86
CA GLN A 54 -16.20 -23.84 4.43
C GLN A 54 -15.88 -25.34 4.42
N GLY A 55 -15.04 -25.81 5.35
CA GLY A 55 -14.59 -27.21 5.40
C GLY A 55 -13.53 -27.56 4.36
N GLU A 56 -13.12 -26.60 3.53
CA GLU A 56 -11.99 -26.75 2.59
C GLU A 56 -10.70 -26.20 3.20
N THR A 57 -9.56 -26.66 2.67
CA THR A 57 -8.23 -26.15 3.05
C THR A 57 -7.48 -25.72 1.80
N TRP A 58 -7.21 -24.44 1.68
CA TRP A 58 -6.56 -23.84 0.52
C TRP A 58 -5.08 -23.58 0.80
N VAL A 59 -4.20 -23.96 -0.12
CA VAL A 59 -2.80 -23.52 -0.13
C VAL A 59 -2.73 -22.24 -0.94
N LEU A 60 -2.77 -21.10 -0.24
CA LEU A 60 -2.94 -19.79 -0.87
C LEU A 60 -1.73 -19.40 -1.75
N SER A 61 -2.02 -19.13 -3.02
CA SER A 61 -1.17 -18.40 -3.96
C SER A 61 -1.96 -17.22 -4.49
N ASN A 62 -1.67 -16.02 -3.99
CA ASN A 62 -2.32 -14.78 -4.39
C ASN A 62 -1.27 -13.83 -4.95
N LEU A 63 -1.21 -13.69 -6.27
CA LEU A 63 -0.19 -12.86 -6.91
C LEU A 63 -0.26 -11.38 -6.47
N ALA A 64 -1.43 -10.87 -6.06
CA ALA A 64 -1.52 -9.51 -5.50
C ALA A 64 -0.75 -9.38 -4.18
N ASN A 65 -0.60 -10.49 -3.46
CA ASN A 65 0.19 -10.62 -2.24
C ASN A 65 1.62 -11.11 -2.50
N GLN A 66 2.18 -10.87 -3.69
CA GLN A 66 3.56 -11.25 -4.03
C GLN A 66 4.29 -10.14 -4.79
N GLN A 67 3.73 -8.93 -4.85
CA GLN A 67 4.26 -7.84 -5.68
C GLN A 67 5.59 -7.27 -5.17
N ASN A 68 5.85 -7.30 -3.86
CA ASN A 68 7.15 -6.94 -3.30
C ASN A 68 8.18 -8.06 -3.49
N TRP A 69 7.73 -9.31 -3.47
CA TRP A 69 8.56 -10.46 -3.85
C TRP A 69 9.04 -10.37 -5.31
N LEU A 70 8.15 -10.04 -6.25
CA LEU A 70 8.52 -9.85 -7.66
C LEU A 70 9.51 -8.69 -7.85
N ARG A 71 9.31 -7.56 -7.17
CA ARG A 71 10.27 -6.44 -7.16
C ARG A 71 11.62 -6.86 -6.57
N THR A 72 11.60 -7.68 -5.52
CA THR A 72 12.82 -8.22 -4.89
C THR A 72 13.60 -9.08 -5.86
N LEU A 73 12.95 -10.01 -6.56
CA LEU A 73 13.60 -10.86 -7.56
C LEU A 73 14.20 -10.05 -8.71
N ASP A 74 13.46 -9.09 -9.25
CA ASP A 74 13.91 -8.24 -10.35
C ASP A 74 15.10 -7.35 -9.94
N GLY A 75 15.02 -6.71 -8.76
CA GLY A 75 16.11 -5.90 -8.21
C GLY A 75 17.33 -6.74 -7.83
N LEU A 76 17.15 -7.97 -7.34
CA LEU A 76 18.26 -8.87 -7.03
C LEU A 76 18.99 -9.30 -8.31
N SER A 77 18.27 -9.56 -9.40
CA SER A 77 18.89 -9.81 -10.71
C SER A 77 19.76 -8.64 -11.17
N GLU A 78 19.27 -7.40 -11.07
CA GLU A 78 20.07 -6.21 -11.41
C GLU A 78 21.32 -6.06 -10.54
N LEU A 79 21.19 -6.26 -9.23
CA LEU A 79 22.32 -6.08 -8.30
C LEU A 79 23.38 -7.18 -8.41
N THR A 80 23.00 -8.39 -8.81
CA THR A 80 23.92 -9.55 -8.86
C THR A 80 24.37 -9.95 -10.26
N GLY A 81 23.67 -9.51 -11.30
CA GLY A 81 23.85 -9.99 -12.67
C GLY A 81 23.30 -11.40 -12.93
N LEU A 82 22.62 -12.01 -11.96
CA LEU A 82 22.04 -13.35 -12.09
C LEU A 82 20.61 -13.26 -12.62
N SER A 83 20.39 -13.56 -13.90
CA SER A 83 19.08 -13.42 -14.56
C SER A 83 17.98 -14.33 -14.01
N ARG A 84 18.35 -15.48 -13.41
CA ARG A 84 17.42 -16.50 -12.90
C ARG A 84 16.30 -15.97 -11.98
N TYR A 85 16.57 -14.91 -11.21
CA TYR A 85 15.57 -14.34 -10.29
C TYR A 85 14.48 -13.59 -11.07
N ARG A 86 14.88 -12.69 -11.97
CA ARG A 86 13.99 -12.02 -12.92
C ARG A 86 13.23 -13.01 -13.78
N GLU A 87 13.91 -13.97 -14.40
CA GLU A 87 13.27 -14.98 -15.26
C GLU A 87 12.16 -15.72 -14.50
N ARG A 88 12.41 -16.05 -13.23
CA ARG A 88 11.37 -16.66 -12.39
C ARG A 88 10.19 -15.71 -12.15
N ALA A 89 10.44 -14.44 -11.84
CA ALA A 89 9.38 -13.46 -11.67
C ALA A 89 8.55 -13.28 -12.96
N GLU A 90 9.21 -13.22 -14.11
CA GLU A 90 8.59 -13.12 -15.43
C GLU A 90 7.74 -14.35 -15.76
N HIS A 91 8.23 -15.56 -15.47
CA HIS A 91 7.45 -16.80 -15.64
C HIS A 91 6.20 -16.84 -14.75
N THR A 92 6.29 -16.42 -13.48
CA THR A 92 5.14 -16.33 -12.57
C THR A 92 4.09 -15.37 -13.12
N VAL A 93 4.51 -14.19 -13.57
CA VAL A 93 3.60 -13.18 -14.15
C VAL A 93 2.98 -13.67 -15.46
N SER A 94 3.78 -14.29 -16.34
CA SER A 94 3.29 -14.83 -17.61
C SER A 94 2.20 -15.88 -17.37
N TYR A 95 2.43 -16.80 -16.44
CA TYR A 95 1.44 -17.81 -16.08
C TYR A 95 0.18 -17.18 -15.50
N ALA A 96 0.29 -16.21 -14.61
CA ALA A 96 -0.89 -15.57 -14.03
C ALA A 96 -1.75 -14.83 -15.05
N LEU A 97 -1.12 -14.11 -16.00
CA LEU A 97 -1.83 -13.40 -17.06
C LEU A 97 -2.54 -14.34 -18.05
N GLU A 98 -2.15 -15.61 -18.12
CA GLU A 98 -2.78 -16.61 -18.98
C GLU A 98 -3.78 -17.49 -18.23
N GLU A 99 -3.38 -18.06 -17.09
CA GLU A 99 -4.11 -19.13 -16.40
C GLU A 99 -4.96 -18.65 -15.22
N LEU A 100 -4.62 -17.52 -14.58
CA LEU A 100 -5.32 -17.03 -13.38
C LEU A 100 -6.40 -15.98 -13.69
N ARG A 101 -7.01 -16.08 -14.86
CA ARG A 101 -7.94 -15.08 -15.39
C ARG A 101 -9.34 -15.20 -14.81
N TYR A 102 -9.84 -14.09 -14.26
CA TYR A 102 -11.24 -13.89 -13.92
C TYR A 102 -11.86 -12.93 -14.94
N GLY A 103 -12.30 -13.47 -16.08
CA GLY A 103 -12.54 -12.66 -17.27
C GLY A 103 -11.25 -12.00 -17.78
N GLN A 104 -11.20 -10.67 -17.73
CA GLN A 104 -9.96 -9.90 -18.00
C GLN A 104 -9.29 -9.41 -16.70
N LEU A 105 -9.89 -9.66 -15.54
CA LEU A 105 -9.26 -9.50 -14.23
C LEU A 105 -8.44 -10.75 -13.88
N LEU A 106 -7.85 -10.75 -12.68
CA LEU A 106 -7.14 -11.90 -12.11
C LEU A 106 -7.85 -12.41 -10.85
N TYR A 107 -7.77 -13.71 -10.60
CA TYR A 107 -8.15 -14.34 -9.33
C TYR A 107 -7.12 -14.01 -8.23
N TRP A 108 -7.15 -12.77 -7.75
CA TRP A 108 -6.19 -12.23 -6.78
C TRP A 108 -6.82 -11.11 -5.93
N GLY A 109 -6.02 -10.54 -5.02
CA GLY A 109 -6.39 -9.37 -4.22
C GLY A 109 -7.04 -9.74 -2.89
N GLY A 110 -7.88 -8.85 -2.37
CA GLY A 110 -8.37 -8.95 -0.99
C GLY A 110 -9.29 -10.14 -0.70
N HIS A 111 -9.96 -10.69 -1.71
CA HIS A 111 -11.03 -11.69 -1.52
C HIS A 111 -10.95 -12.88 -2.46
N MET A 112 -9.91 -12.98 -3.30
CA MET A 112 -9.71 -14.09 -4.22
C MET A 112 -8.24 -14.51 -4.22
N ALA A 113 -8.00 -15.79 -4.43
CA ALA A 113 -6.66 -16.36 -4.59
C ALA A 113 -6.74 -17.60 -5.48
N PHE A 114 -5.61 -18.27 -5.67
CA PHE A 114 -5.52 -19.57 -6.30
C PHE A 114 -5.05 -20.60 -5.27
N ASP A 115 -5.72 -21.75 -5.18
CA ASP A 115 -5.24 -22.86 -4.37
C ASP A 115 -4.24 -23.70 -5.17
N LEU A 116 -2.96 -23.70 -4.75
CA LEU A 116 -1.91 -24.47 -5.42
C LEU A 116 -2.18 -25.98 -5.41
N GLN A 117 -2.86 -26.49 -4.37
CA GLN A 117 -3.05 -27.92 -4.21
C GLN A 117 -4.10 -28.46 -5.18
N THR A 118 -5.27 -27.81 -5.25
CA THR A 118 -6.38 -28.23 -6.13
C THR A 118 -6.31 -27.61 -7.52
N ARG A 119 -5.49 -26.57 -7.70
CA ARG A 119 -5.38 -25.76 -8.93
C ARG A 119 -6.68 -25.07 -9.32
N GLN A 120 -7.45 -24.64 -8.33
CA GLN A 120 -8.70 -23.93 -8.53
C GLN A 120 -8.64 -22.52 -7.95
N PRO A 121 -9.34 -21.56 -8.55
CA PRO A 121 -9.56 -20.27 -7.90
C PRO A 121 -10.41 -20.47 -6.64
N VAL A 122 -10.06 -19.73 -5.58
CA VAL A 122 -10.78 -19.71 -4.30
C VAL A 122 -11.15 -18.28 -3.94
N TYR A 123 -12.23 -18.10 -3.19
CA TYR A 123 -12.73 -16.77 -2.85
C TYR A 123 -13.39 -16.73 -1.48
N ALA A 124 -13.40 -15.54 -0.88
CA ALA A 124 -14.06 -15.27 0.39
C ALA A 124 -15.57 -15.54 0.26
N SER A 125 -16.07 -16.60 0.88
CA SER A 125 -17.46 -17.03 0.71
C SER A 125 -18.48 -15.99 1.18
N ASP A 126 -18.12 -15.17 2.16
CA ASP A 126 -18.95 -14.10 2.70
C ASP A 126 -18.97 -12.84 1.81
N LYS A 127 -18.17 -12.81 0.75
CA LYS A 127 -18.09 -11.71 -0.23
C LYS A 127 -18.41 -12.16 -1.66
N GLY A 128 -18.24 -13.44 -1.97
CA GLY A 128 -18.23 -13.99 -3.33
C GLY A 128 -16.93 -13.64 -4.08
N PRO A 129 -16.84 -14.01 -5.38
CA PRO A 129 -15.67 -13.71 -6.20
C PRO A 129 -15.63 -12.21 -6.56
N GLN A 130 -15.13 -11.40 -5.64
CA GLN A 130 -15.00 -9.95 -5.79
C GLN A 130 -13.53 -9.59 -5.97
N HIS A 131 -13.21 -8.94 -7.09
CA HIS A 131 -11.90 -8.32 -7.26
C HIS A 131 -11.79 -7.11 -6.33
N GLU A 132 -10.72 -7.07 -5.53
CA GLU A 132 -10.46 -5.98 -4.58
C GLU A 132 -8.97 -5.69 -4.49
N LEU A 133 -8.58 -4.45 -4.76
CA LEU A 133 -7.28 -3.92 -4.40
C LEU A 133 -7.45 -2.72 -3.47
N LYS A 134 -6.70 -2.67 -2.36
CA LYS A 134 -6.60 -1.52 -1.45
C LYS A 134 -5.15 -1.14 -1.16
N CYS A 135 -4.64 -0.16 -1.87
CA CYS A 135 -3.25 0.28 -1.87
C CYS A 135 -2.27 -0.87 -2.15
N HIS A 136 -2.57 -1.75 -3.12
CA HIS A 136 -1.64 -2.83 -3.49
C HIS A 136 -0.48 -2.32 -4.33
N TYR A 137 -0.76 -1.41 -5.26
CA TYR A 137 0.17 -0.86 -6.24
C TYR A 137 1.00 -1.95 -6.94
N PRO A 138 0.36 -2.79 -7.78
CA PRO A 138 1.05 -3.89 -8.47
C PRO A 138 2.28 -3.43 -9.25
N TYR A 139 3.22 -4.35 -9.46
CA TYR A 139 4.44 -4.10 -10.22
C TYR A 139 4.15 -4.13 -11.73
N TYR A 140 3.37 -3.15 -12.19
CA TYR A 140 2.88 -3.07 -13.55
C TYR A 140 4.01 -2.96 -14.57
N GLU A 141 5.19 -2.44 -14.22
CA GLU A 141 6.35 -2.45 -15.11
C GLU A 141 6.77 -3.87 -15.49
N LEU A 142 6.77 -4.82 -14.54
CA LEU A 142 7.07 -6.22 -14.83
C LEU A 142 5.95 -6.88 -15.61
N MET A 143 4.69 -6.63 -15.25
CA MET A 143 3.53 -7.13 -16.00
C MET A 143 3.61 -6.68 -17.47
N ASN A 144 3.87 -5.38 -17.70
CA ASN A 144 4.00 -4.80 -19.01
C ASN A 144 5.22 -5.33 -19.76
N ARG A 145 6.36 -5.55 -19.09
CA ARG A 145 7.55 -6.17 -19.69
C ARG A 145 7.24 -7.58 -20.21
N VAL A 146 6.50 -8.37 -19.44
CA VAL A 146 6.15 -9.76 -19.78
C VAL A 146 5.12 -9.82 -20.90
N ASN A 147 4.03 -9.06 -20.76
CA ASN A 147 2.97 -9.02 -21.78
C ASN A 147 2.24 -7.67 -21.75
N PRO A 148 2.63 -6.72 -22.62
CA PRO A 148 2.02 -5.38 -22.68
C PRO A 148 0.51 -5.43 -22.97
N GLU A 149 0.08 -6.29 -23.89
CA GLU A 149 -1.32 -6.37 -24.31
C GLU A 149 -2.22 -6.92 -23.21
N ARG A 150 -1.80 -8.00 -22.52
CA ARG A 150 -2.53 -8.54 -21.37
C ARG A 150 -2.54 -7.55 -20.21
N THR A 151 -1.45 -6.83 -19.99
CA THR A 151 -1.39 -5.81 -18.92
C THR A 151 -2.33 -4.65 -19.21
N LYS A 152 -2.33 -4.13 -20.44
CA LYS A 152 -3.29 -3.11 -20.90
C LYS A 152 -4.73 -3.59 -20.74
N ALA A 153 -5.01 -4.83 -21.12
CA ALA A 153 -6.34 -5.42 -21.00
C ALA A 153 -6.78 -5.59 -19.53
N TYR A 154 -5.87 -6.01 -18.65
CA TYR A 154 -6.11 -6.08 -17.21
C TYR A 154 -6.43 -4.69 -16.63
N ILE A 155 -5.64 -3.67 -16.95
CA ILE A 155 -5.85 -2.30 -16.43
C ILE A 155 -7.18 -1.73 -16.93
N GLY A 156 -7.53 -1.95 -18.21
CA GLY A 156 -8.84 -1.58 -18.73
C GLY A 156 -9.99 -2.30 -18.00
N ALA A 157 -9.84 -3.61 -17.76
CA ALA A 157 -10.83 -4.40 -17.03
C ALA A 157 -10.96 -3.98 -15.56
N LEU A 158 -9.85 -3.64 -14.90
CA LEU A 158 -9.84 -3.11 -13.54
C LEU A 158 -10.74 -1.88 -13.43
N TRP A 159 -10.65 -0.96 -14.38
CA TRP A 159 -11.51 0.22 -14.41
C TRP A 159 -12.96 -0.12 -14.74
N GLU A 160 -13.20 -0.87 -15.80
CA GLU A 160 -14.54 -1.27 -16.26
C GLU A 160 -15.32 -2.05 -15.19
N SER A 161 -14.64 -2.88 -14.41
CA SER A 161 -15.25 -3.71 -13.37
C SER A 161 -15.53 -2.96 -12.07
N HIS A 162 -14.85 -1.85 -11.81
CA HIS A 162 -14.98 -1.10 -10.55
C HIS A 162 -15.79 0.19 -10.70
N VAL A 163 -15.72 0.87 -11.85
CA VAL A 163 -16.46 2.11 -12.13
C VAL A 163 -17.88 1.76 -12.57
N THR A 164 -18.85 2.08 -11.72
CA THR A 164 -20.27 1.80 -11.96
C THR A 164 -20.99 2.95 -12.67
N ASP A 165 -20.47 4.17 -12.55
CA ASP A 165 -20.99 5.34 -13.25
C ASP A 165 -19.84 6.24 -13.71
N TRP A 166 -19.56 6.19 -15.01
CA TRP A 166 -18.48 6.93 -15.64
C TRP A 166 -18.70 8.44 -15.68
N SER A 167 -19.96 8.90 -15.67
CA SER A 167 -20.27 10.33 -15.75
C SER A 167 -19.67 11.08 -14.56
N ARG A 168 -19.76 10.50 -13.36
CA ARG A 168 -19.37 11.13 -12.07
C ARG A 168 -18.30 10.37 -11.29
N LEU A 169 -17.72 9.34 -11.89
CA LEU A 169 -16.74 8.44 -11.27
C LEU A 169 -17.26 7.74 -10.01
N GLU A 170 -18.53 7.33 -10.00
CA GLU A 170 -18.99 6.40 -8.96
C GLU A 170 -18.31 5.05 -9.18
N PHE A 171 -17.61 4.56 -8.16
CA PHE A 171 -16.95 3.27 -8.20
C PHE A 171 -17.09 2.52 -6.87
N SER A 172 -16.87 1.22 -6.91
CA SER A 172 -16.82 0.34 -5.76
C SER A 172 -15.41 -0.23 -5.60
N ARG A 173 -14.94 -0.37 -4.35
CA ARG A 173 -13.77 -1.20 -3.99
C ARG A 173 -13.87 -2.67 -4.44
N HIS A 174 -15.08 -3.16 -4.70
CA HIS A 174 -15.36 -4.51 -5.21
C HIS A 174 -15.78 -4.43 -6.67
N GLY A 175 -15.13 -5.21 -7.52
CA GLY A 175 -15.44 -5.33 -8.93
C GLY A 175 -15.69 -6.78 -9.37
N GLN A 176 -16.51 -6.92 -10.42
CA GLN A 176 -16.78 -8.19 -11.09
C GLN A 176 -16.50 -8.03 -12.60
N PRO A 177 -16.15 -9.12 -13.32
CA PRO A 177 -15.91 -9.06 -14.75
C PRO A 177 -17.12 -8.43 -15.45
N ALA A 178 -16.85 -7.38 -16.21
CA ALA A 178 -17.90 -6.71 -16.96
C ALA A 178 -18.52 -7.66 -17.99
N ALA A 179 -19.83 -7.55 -18.20
CA ALA A 179 -20.57 -8.41 -19.14
C ALA A 179 -20.19 -8.21 -20.63
N GLY A 180 -19.30 -7.26 -20.93
CA GLY A 180 -18.91 -6.87 -22.29
C GLY A 180 -19.94 -5.95 -22.96
N GLY A 181 -19.60 -5.45 -24.15
CA GLY A 181 -20.54 -4.71 -25.03
C GLY A 181 -20.66 -3.19 -24.82
N GLY A 182 -19.85 -2.58 -23.94
CA GLY A 182 -19.80 -1.12 -23.77
C GLY A 182 -18.85 -0.41 -24.74
N SER A 183 -18.92 0.94 -24.78
CA SER A 183 -17.89 1.76 -25.41
C SER A 183 -16.50 1.45 -24.83
N PRO A 184 -15.41 1.64 -25.58
CA PRO A 184 -14.07 1.46 -25.04
C PRO A 184 -13.89 2.21 -23.72
N VAL A 185 -13.23 1.57 -22.76
CA VAL A 185 -13.08 2.00 -21.35
C VAL A 185 -12.73 3.50 -21.25
N TRP A 186 -11.84 3.99 -22.12
CA TRP A 186 -11.32 5.35 -22.03
C TRP A 186 -12.10 6.38 -22.85
N ASP A 187 -13.05 5.95 -23.70
CA ASP A 187 -13.86 6.81 -24.58
C ASP A 187 -15.24 7.13 -23.97
N ARG A 188 -15.44 6.83 -22.68
CA ARG A 188 -16.67 7.08 -21.94
C ARG A 188 -16.93 8.59 -21.76
N GLY A 189 -18.20 8.95 -21.63
CA GLY A 189 -18.61 10.32 -21.29
C GLY A 189 -18.31 10.64 -19.81
N TYR A 190 -17.87 11.87 -19.55
CA TYR A 190 -17.66 12.39 -18.22
C TYR A 190 -18.43 13.71 -18.08
N GLU A 191 -19.23 13.82 -17.02
CA GLU A 191 -19.98 15.01 -16.66
C GLU A 191 -19.56 15.40 -15.25
N GLU A 192 -18.83 16.50 -15.14
CA GLU A 192 -18.37 16.99 -13.85
C GLU A 192 -19.57 17.23 -12.93
N SER A 193 -19.70 16.33 -11.94
CA SER A 193 -20.83 16.29 -11.02
C SER A 193 -20.38 16.76 -9.64
N PRO A 194 -21.20 17.53 -8.90
CA PRO A 194 -20.83 17.95 -7.55
C PRO A 194 -20.49 16.78 -6.63
N VAL A 195 -19.51 16.98 -5.75
CA VAL A 195 -19.39 16.19 -4.53
C VAL A 195 -20.11 16.93 -3.39
N PHE A 196 -20.75 16.25 -2.45
CA PHE A 196 -20.94 14.80 -2.39
C PHE A 196 -22.22 14.38 -3.10
N PHE A 197 -22.19 13.24 -3.79
CA PHE A 197 -23.38 12.64 -4.38
C PHE A 197 -23.77 11.35 -3.64
N THR A 198 -25.06 11.05 -3.63
CA THR A 198 -25.58 9.79 -3.10
C THR A 198 -25.42 8.67 -4.14
N GLY A 199 -24.83 7.55 -3.73
CA GLY A 199 -24.59 6.40 -4.59
C GLY A 199 -24.47 5.09 -3.82
N LYS A 200 -24.38 3.99 -4.54
CA LYS A 200 -24.09 2.65 -4.00
C LYS A 200 -22.58 2.41 -3.88
N GLY A 201 -21.79 3.13 -4.66
CA GLY A 201 -20.34 3.04 -4.69
C GLY A 201 -19.67 3.57 -3.42
N LEU A 202 -18.81 2.75 -2.83
CA LEU A 202 -17.92 3.10 -1.72
C LEU A 202 -16.59 3.58 -2.31
N THR A 203 -16.51 4.89 -2.58
CA THR A 203 -15.42 5.55 -3.33
C THR A 203 -14.15 5.79 -2.50
N PHE A 204 -13.80 4.83 -1.64
CA PHE A 204 -12.67 4.92 -0.72
C PHE A 204 -11.33 5.13 -1.45
N ILE A 205 -10.50 6.06 -0.96
CA ILE A 205 -9.20 6.37 -1.55
C ILE A 205 -8.23 5.17 -1.58
N ASN A 206 -8.36 4.23 -0.64
CA ASN A 206 -7.53 3.03 -0.67
C ASN A 206 -7.75 2.17 -1.92
N ALA A 207 -8.97 2.12 -2.46
CA ALA A 207 -9.24 1.43 -3.73
C ALA A 207 -9.09 2.38 -4.93
N GLY A 208 -9.52 3.64 -4.80
CA GLY A 208 -9.35 4.64 -5.85
C GLY A 208 -7.88 4.88 -6.22
N SER A 209 -6.97 4.70 -5.26
CA SER A 209 -5.54 4.80 -5.49
C SER A 209 -4.95 3.71 -6.38
N ASP A 210 -5.43 2.48 -6.28
CA ASP A 210 -5.05 1.43 -7.23
C ASP A 210 -5.56 1.74 -8.65
N LEU A 211 -6.76 2.33 -8.77
CA LEU A 211 -7.34 2.73 -10.07
C LEU A 211 -6.51 3.83 -10.77
N TYR A 212 -6.30 4.97 -10.13
CA TYR A 212 -5.52 6.05 -10.75
C TYR A 212 -4.06 5.65 -10.98
N TYR A 213 -3.48 4.84 -10.09
CA TYR A 213 -2.13 4.33 -10.26
C TYR A 213 -2.03 3.45 -11.51
N ALA A 214 -2.93 2.48 -11.67
CA ALA A 214 -2.95 1.58 -12.83
C ALA A 214 -3.11 2.35 -14.16
N ALA A 215 -4.06 3.28 -14.24
CA ALA A 215 -4.29 4.05 -15.47
C ALA A 215 -3.13 5.00 -15.80
N ALA A 216 -2.51 5.64 -14.80
CA ALA A 216 -1.35 6.48 -15.01
C ALA A 216 -0.09 5.67 -15.40
N MET A 217 0.06 4.45 -14.88
CA MET A 217 1.10 3.52 -15.33
C MET A 217 0.87 3.05 -16.77
N LEU A 218 -0.39 2.80 -17.18
CA LEU A 218 -0.70 2.50 -18.57
C LEU A 218 -0.31 3.66 -19.51
N TYR A 219 -0.53 4.91 -19.11
CA TYR A 219 -0.01 6.07 -19.82
C TYR A 219 1.51 6.02 -19.94
N ARG A 220 2.23 5.76 -18.84
CA ARG A 220 3.69 5.66 -18.84
C ARG A 220 4.23 4.66 -19.86
N PHE A 221 3.52 3.55 -20.07
CA PHE A 221 3.94 2.50 -21.00
C PHE A 221 3.58 2.76 -22.45
N SER A 222 2.47 3.44 -22.71
CA SER A 222 1.86 3.52 -24.04
C SER A 222 1.86 4.91 -24.66
N GLY A 223 2.02 5.97 -23.86
CA GLY A 223 1.81 7.35 -24.27
C GLY A 223 0.32 7.71 -24.49
N ASP A 224 -0.63 6.81 -24.22
CA ASP A 224 -2.06 7.10 -24.38
C ASP A 224 -2.57 8.03 -23.27
N GLU A 225 -2.85 9.29 -23.64
CA GLU A 225 -3.33 10.34 -22.73
C GLU A 225 -4.72 10.05 -22.15
N ARG A 226 -5.52 9.15 -22.74
CA ARG A 226 -6.90 8.91 -22.27
C ARG A 226 -6.94 8.23 -20.89
N PRO A 227 -6.21 7.12 -20.63
CA PRO A 227 -6.02 6.59 -19.27
C PRO A 227 -5.56 7.66 -18.27
N LEU A 228 -4.56 8.48 -18.64
CA LEU A 228 -4.04 9.52 -17.74
C LEU A 228 -5.12 10.54 -17.36
N ARG A 229 -5.93 10.97 -18.34
CA ARG A 229 -7.05 11.89 -18.10
C ARG A 229 -8.04 11.33 -17.09
N TRP A 230 -8.39 10.05 -17.20
CA TRP A 230 -9.26 9.38 -16.23
C TRP A 230 -8.62 9.24 -14.85
N ALA A 231 -7.33 8.90 -14.80
CA ALA A 231 -6.57 8.84 -13.55
C ALA A 231 -6.55 10.21 -12.83
N LYS A 232 -6.33 11.30 -13.57
CA LYS A 232 -6.34 12.67 -13.04
C LYS A 232 -7.73 13.06 -12.53
N ARG A 233 -8.78 12.84 -13.33
CA ARG A 233 -10.17 13.09 -12.90
C ARG A 233 -10.50 12.37 -11.59
N LEU A 234 -10.12 11.10 -11.46
CA LEU A 234 -10.36 10.32 -10.24
C LEU A 234 -9.58 10.88 -9.03
N ALA A 235 -8.32 11.28 -9.23
CA ALA A 235 -7.55 11.94 -8.17
C ALA A 235 -8.17 13.29 -7.77
N GLU A 236 -8.70 14.06 -8.72
CA GLU A 236 -9.40 15.32 -8.48
C GLU A 236 -10.68 15.14 -7.70
N ARG A 237 -11.44 14.05 -7.87
CA ARG A 237 -12.64 13.79 -7.05
C ARG A 237 -12.38 13.81 -5.55
N TYR A 238 -11.19 13.43 -5.10
CA TYR A 238 -10.81 13.55 -3.68
C TYR A 238 -10.50 14.99 -3.30
N THR A 239 -9.94 15.77 -4.22
CA THR A 239 -9.68 17.21 -4.03
C THR A 239 -10.98 18.00 -3.95
N ASP A 240 -11.99 17.65 -4.75
CA ASP A 240 -13.30 18.30 -4.76
C ASP A 240 -13.99 18.26 -3.38
N THR A 241 -13.62 17.29 -2.53
CA THR A 241 -14.20 17.11 -1.19
C THR A 241 -13.67 18.08 -0.14
N ARG A 242 -12.65 18.86 -0.49
CA ARG A 242 -11.93 19.69 0.47
C ARG A 242 -12.82 20.78 1.04
N ASN A 243 -12.69 20.96 2.36
CA ASN A 243 -13.24 22.16 2.98
C ASN A 243 -12.45 23.40 2.51
N PRO A 244 -13.11 24.48 2.07
CA PRO A 244 -12.45 25.64 1.48
C PRO A 244 -11.60 26.45 2.48
N GLU A 245 -11.86 26.32 3.78
CA GLU A 245 -11.11 27.05 4.82
C GLU A 245 -9.88 26.27 5.28
N THR A 246 -10.00 24.94 5.43
CA THR A 246 -8.94 24.11 6.02
C THR A 246 -8.11 23.35 4.99
N GLY A 247 -8.60 23.19 3.77
CA GLY A 247 -8.01 22.33 2.75
C GLY A 247 -8.12 20.82 3.03
N LEU A 248 -8.72 20.40 4.16
CA LEU A 248 -8.88 18.99 4.50
C LEU A 248 -9.88 18.31 3.55
N GLY A 249 -9.41 17.28 2.84
CA GLY A 249 -10.22 16.40 2.00
C GLY A 249 -10.67 15.13 2.73
N GLY A 250 -11.68 14.49 2.17
CA GLY A 250 -12.29 13.26 2.66
C GLY A 250 -11.60 11.97 2.26
N TYR A 251 -11.95 10.89 2.96
CA TYR A 251 -11.52 9.52 2.63
C TYR A 251 -12.23 8.94 1.39
N GLN A 252 -13.36 9.53 1.00
CA GLN A 252 -14.21 9.17 -0.13
C GLN A 252 -14.96 10.43 -0.62
N PHE A 253 -15.59 10.36 -1.80
CA PHE A 253 -16.30 11.50 -2.40
C PHE A 253 -17.79 11.23 -2.69
N SER A 254 -18.31 10.09 -2.23
CA SER A 254 -19.74 9.73 -2.28
C SER A 254 -20.32 9.53 -0.88
N ILE A 255 -21.62 9.80 -0.74
CA ILE A 255 -22.44 9.38 0.40
C ILE A 255 -23.00 8.02 0.04
N SER A 256 -22.60 7.00 0.79
CA SER A 256 -22.98 5.63 0.49
C SER A 256 -24.37 5.32 1.03
N VAL A 257 -25.28 4.93 0.14
CA VAL A 257 -26.60 4.42 0.49
C VAL A 257 -26.76 3.05 -0.14
N LEU A 258 -26.80 2.02 0.70
CA LEU A 258 -27.07 0.65 0.28
C LEU A 258 -28.58 0.39 0.52
N PRO A 259 -29.42 0.40 -0.53
CA PRO A 259 -30.87 0.31 -0.38
C PRO A 259 -31.28 -0.92 0.42
N GLY A 260 -32.10 -0.73 1.46
CA GLY A 260 -32.57 -1.82 2.34
C GLY A 260 -31.52 -2.42 3.28
N VAL A 261 -30.28 -1.90 3.28
CA VAL A 261 -29.16 -2.47 4.05
C VAL A 261 -28.56 -1.47 5.04
N ARG A 262 -28.17 -0.26 4.59
CA ARG A 262 -27.50 0.74 5.44
C ARG A 262 -27.41 2.12 4.77
N GLY A 263 -27.51 3.20 5.56
CA GLY A 263 -27.17 4.56 5.14
C GLY A 263 -25.69 4.89 5.36
N ASP A 264 -25.36 6.18 5.30
CA ASP A 264 -24.02 6.67 5.66
C ASP A 264 -23.73 6.38 7.14
N ARG A 265 -22.61 5.70 7.41
CA ARG A 265 -22.32 5.20 8.76
C ARG A 265 -21.88 6.30 9.73
N ALA A 266 -21.39 7.43 9.24
CA ALA A 266 -21.10 8.57 10.09
C ALA A 266 -22.40 9.27 10.49
N VAL A 267 -23.34 9.43 9.56
CA VAL A 267 -24.69 9.93 9.87
C VAL A 267 -25.37 9.03 10.90
N GLU A 268 -25.35 7.71 10.68
CA GLU A 268 -26.00 6.75 11.58
C GLU A 268 -25.44 6.79 13.02
N GLN A 269 -24.14 7.04 13.18
CA GLN A 269 -23.47 7.00 14.48
C GLN A 269 -23.37 8.37 15.16
N PHE A 270 -23.17 9.43 14.39
CA PHE A 270 -22.83 10.77 14.88
C PHE A 270 -23.83 11.85 14.48
N GLY A 271 -24.86 11.56 13.67
CA GLY A 271 -25.77 12.56 13.13
C GLY A 271 -26.41 13.46 14.19
N GLU A 272 -26.78 12.92 15.36
CA GLU A 272 -27.29 13.69 16.50
C GLU A 272 -26.14 14.31 17.32
N GLN A 273 -25.14 13.51 17.68
CA GLN A 273 -24.04 13.91 18.57
C GLN A 273 -23.20 15.06 17.99
N LEU A 274 -23.01 15.08 16.67
CA LEU A 274 -22.22 16.06 15.93
C LEU A 274 -23.11 16.83 14.94
N LYS A 275 -24.40 17.01 15.23
CA LYS A 275 -25.38 17.62 14.31
C LYS A 275 -24.95 18.96 13.72
N GLU A 276 -24.24 19.77 14.50
CA GLU A 276 -23.73 21.09 14.09
C GLU A 276 -22.68 21.00 12.97
N HIS A 277 -22.11 19.82 12.76
CA HIS A 277 -21.12 19.54 11.73
C HIS A 277 -21.66 18.74 10.54
N ALA A 278 -22.93 18.30 10.58
CA ALA A 278 -23.57 17.48 9.56
C ALA A 278 -22.66 16.31 9.07
N PRO A 279 -22.24 15.40 9.97
CA PRO A 279 -21.18 14.45 9.68
C PRO A 279 -21.64 13.41 8.64
N ILE A 280 -20.84 13.28 7.59
CA ILE A 280 -20.88 12.14 6.66
C ILE A 280 -19.52 11.44 6.66
N GLU A 281 -19.46 10.20 6.17
CA GLU A 281 -18.21 9.43 6.13
C GLU A 281 -17.08 10.18 5.42
N ALA A 282 -17.43 10.88 4.35
CA ALA A 282 -16.50 11.67 3.56
C ALA A 282 -15.92 12.87 4.33
N THR A 283 -16.58 13.35 5.38
CA THR A 283 -16.11 14.49 6.17
C THR A 283 -15.38 14.07 7.44
N LEU A 284 -15.39 12.79 7.82
CA LEU A 284 -14.85 12.29 9.09
C LEU A 284 -13.70 11.30 8.85
N SER A 285 -12.49 11.71 9.24
CA SER A 285 -11.29 10.89 9.12
C SER A 285 -10.78 10.47 10.50
N MET A 286 -10.84 9.17 10.80
CA MET A 286 -10.12 8.59 11.95
C MET A 286 -8.62 8.47 11.62
N PRO A 287 -7.73 8.29 12.62
CA PRO A 287 -6.29 8.23 12.36
C PRO A 287 -5.89 7.20 11.30
N ARG A 288 -6.60 6.08 11.17
CA ARG A 288 -6.36 5.08 10.11
C ARG A 288 -6.65 5.62 8.70
N GLN A 289 -7.73 6.38 8.54
CA GLN A 289 -8.11 7.03 7.27
C GLN A 289 -7.13 8.14 6.94
N VAL A 290 -6.78 8.98 7.92
CA VAL A 290 -5.74 10.00 7.77
C VAL A 290 -4.43 9.34 7.32
N HIS A 291 -3.99 8.31 8.03
CA HIS A 291 -2.78 7.55 7.71
C HIS A 291 -2.79 7.01 6.28
N THR A 292 -3.93 6.53 5.78
CA THR A 292 -4.04 6.12 4.37
C THR A 292 -3.89 7.30 3.39
N VAL A 293 -4.55 8.43 3.67
CA VAL A 293 -4.54 9.61 2.79
C VAL A 293 -3.14 10.21 2.68
N ILE A 294 -2.48 10.43 3.82
CA ILE A 294 -1.16 11.08 3.92
C ILE A 294 0.02 10.11 4.03
N GLY A 295 -0.23 8.80 4.03
CA GLY A 295 0.76 7.73 4.02
C GLY A 295 0.76 7.00 2.68
N GLU A 296 0.07 5.85 2.60
CA GLU A 296 0.11 4.98 1.42
C GLU A 296 -0.36 5.66 0.12
N ALA A 297 -1.46 6.41 0.16
CA ALA A 297 -1.97 7.10 -1.04
C ALA A 297 -1.14 8.33 -1.40
N ALA A 298 -0.58 9.05 -0.42
CA ALA A 298 0.31 10.17 -0.67
C ALA A 298 1.64 9.73 -1.27
N LEU A 299 2.26 8.67 -0.74
CA LEU A 299 3.49 8.09 -1.30
C LEU A 299 3.27 7.64 -2.75
N CYS A 300 2.18 6.93 -3.02
CA CYS A 300 1.83 6.52 -4.38
C CYS A 300 1.70 7.72 -5.32
N ARG A 301 0.91 8.73 -4.96
CA ARG A 301 0.71 9.93 -5.78
C ARG A 301 1.99 10.71 -6.02
N MET A 302 2.81 10.94 -4.99
CA MET A 302 4.05 11.69 -5.11
C MET A 302 5.11 10.96 -5.95
N LEU A 303 5.26 9.65 -5.75
CA LEU A 303 6.20 8.83 -6.53
C LEU A 303 5.74 8.66 -7.98
N LEU A 304 4.44 8.53 -8.21
CA LEU A 304 3.86 8.58 -9.54
C LEU A 304 4.10 9.94 -10.21
N GLY A 305 3.93 11.04 -9.47
CA GLY A 305 4.24 12.39 -9.92
C GLY A 305 5.71 12.54 -10.34
N GLU A 306 6.64 12.06 -9.51
CA GLU A 306 8.08 12.03 -9.85
C GLU A 306 8.35 11.17 -11.09
N ALA A 307 7.74 10.00 -11.22
CA ALA A 307 7.95 9.07 -12.33
C ALA A 307 7.41 9.59 -13.68
N LEU A 308 6.37 10.43 -13.67
CA LEU A 308 5.73 10.98 -14.86
C LEU A 308 6.17 12.41 -15.19
N GLY A 309 6.95 13.06 -14.32
CA GLY A 309 7.34 14.46 -14.47
C GLY A 309 6.11 15.37 -14.55
N GLU A 310 6.10 16.29 -15.51
CA GLU A 310 5.02 17.26 -15.66
C GLU A 310 3.64 16.61 -15.88
N ALA A 311 3.59 15.48 -16.59
CA ALA A 311 2.35 14.75 -16.80
C ALA A 311 1.74 14.25 -15.47
N GLY A 312 2.56 14.05 -14.43
CA GLY A 312 2.15 13.63 -13.10
C GLY A 312 2.05 14.75 -12.06
N ALA A 313 2.28 16.02 -12.42
CA ALA A 313 2.34 17.14 -11.49
C ALA A 313 1.11 17.21 -10.57
N LEU A 314 -0.08 17.02 -11.15
CA LEU A 314 -1.35 16.99 -10.41
C LEU A 314 -1.33 15.99 -9.24
N PHE A 315 -0.83 14.77 -9.43
CA PHE A 315 -0.80 13.78 -8.34
C PHE A 315 0.10 14.25 -7.19
N ARG A 316 1.29 14.75 -7.52
CA ARG A 316 2.24 15.32 -6.54
C ARG A 316 1.58 16.47 -5.78
N ASP A 317 1.04 17.44 -6.51
CA ASP A 317 0.53 18.68 -5.92
C ASP A 317 -0.65 18.41 -5.00
N ARG A 318 -1.60 17.58 -5.42
CA ARG A 318 -2.74 17.19 -4.57
C ARG A 318 -2.31 16.42 -3.33
N ALA A 319 -1.30 15.55 -3.42
CA ALA A 319 -0.78 14.84 -2.27
C ALA A 319 -0.07 15.77 -1.27
N VAL A 320 0.69 16.75 -1.76
CA VAL A 320 1.37 17.77 -0.93
C VAL A 320 0.35 18.65 -0.21
N GLU A 321 -0.69 19.10 -0.90
CA GLU A 321 -1.78 19.88 -0.31
C GLU A 321 -2.50 19.10 0.82
N ASP A 322 -2.70 17.78 0.64
CA ASP A 322 -3.26 16.93 1.70
C ASP A 322 -2.30 16.82 2.90
N LEU A 323 -0.99 16.65 2.66
CA LEU A 323 0.03 16.61 3.72
C LEU A 323 0.03 17.90 4.54
N LEU A 324 0.01 19.07 3.89
CA LEU A 324 -0.02 20.36 4.56
C LEU A 324 -1.29 20.52 5.41
N SER A 325 -2.46 20.21 4.83
CA SER A 325 -3.74 20.38 5.51
C SER A 325 -3.88 19.44 6.72
N TYR A 326 -3.59 18.15 6.55
CA TYR A 326 -3.62 17.20 7.68
C TYR A 326 -2.52 17.48 8.70
N GLY A 327 -1.36 17.97 8.26
CA GLY A 327 -0.27 18.41 9.11
C GLY A 327 -0.64 19.60 10.00
N GLN A 328 -1.49 20.51 9.51
CA GLN A 328 -1.97 21.65 10.27
C GLN A 328 -3.09 21.27 11.25
N TYR A 329 -4.10 20.52 10.79
CA TYR A 329 -5.34 20.35 11.55
C TYR A 329 -5.41 19.04 12.34
N SER A 330 -4.79 17.96 11.84
CA SER A 330 -4.85 16.63 12.46
C SER A 330 -3.59 16.28 13.25
N TYR A 331 -2.40 16.71 12.79
CA TYR A 331 -1.15 16.46 13.50
C TYR A 331 -0.95 17.42 14.68
N ASP A 332 -0.41 16.91 15.79
CA ASP A 332 -0.09 17.69 16.98
C ASP A 332 1.42 17.64 17.28
N PHE A 333 2.06 18.81 17.35
CA PHE A 333 3.50 18.95 17.61
C PHE A 333 3.88 18.66 19.06
N THR A 334 2.94 18.75 20.00
CA THR A 334 3.22 18.56 21.43
C THR A 334 3.33 17.10 21.80
N ASP A 335 2.53 16.24 21.17
CA ASP A 335 2.52 14.81 21.45
C ASP A 335 2.90 13.94 20.24
N HIS A 336 3.16 14.54 19.08
CA HIS A 336 3.53 13.88 17.84
C HIS A 336 2.50 12.84 17.35
N SER A 337 1.21 13.12 17.55
CA SER A 337 0.11 12.24 17.17
C SER A 337 -0.78 12.84 16.07
N ILE A 338 -1.51 11.95 15.41
CA ILE A 338 -2.54 12.22 14.41
C ILE A 338 -3.90 12.05 15.07
N HIS A 339 -4.69 13.10 15.08
CA HIS A 339 -6.00 13.15 15.72
C HIS A 339 -7.12 12.82 14.72
N PRO A 340 -8.17 12.08 15.12
CA PRO A 340 -9.41 12.04 14.36
C PRO A 340 -9.94 13.47 14.16
N VAL A 341 -10.37 13.78 12.94
CA VAL A 341 -10.71 15.14 12.53
C VAL A 341 -11.89 15.13 11.56
N LEU A 342 -12.71 16.18 11.61
CA LEU A 342 -13.66 16.52 10.56
C LEU A 342 -13.00 17.43 9.52
N THR A 343 -13.48 17.44 8.27
CA THR A 343 -12.88 18.28 7.22
C THR A 343 -12.98 19.78 7.52
N ASN A 344 -13.88 20.24 8.38
CA ASN A 344 -13.91 21.61 8.88
C ASN A 344 -12.83 21.92 9.95
N GLY A 345 -11.95 20.97 10.26
CA GLY A 345 -10.86 21.13 11.23
C GLY A 345 -11.22 20.77 12.68
N THR A 346 -12.47 20.40 12.98
CA THR A 346 -12.86 19.97 14.33
C THR A 346 -12.15 18.67 14.71
N ARG A 347 -11.27 18.74 15.72
CA ARG A 347 -10.62 17.56 16.33
C ARG A 347 -11.62 16.80 17.20
N LEU A 348 -11.66 15.48 17.03
CA LEU A 348 -12.60 14.60 17.74
C LEU A 348 -11.93 13.76 18.85
N THR A 349 -10.63 13.93 19.10
CA THR A 349 -9.95 13.19 20.17
C THR A 349 -10.62 13.48 21.51
N GLY A 350 -10.95 12.42 22.23
CA GLY A 350 -11.66 12.53 23.49
C GLY A 350 -13.17 12.43 23.37
N LEU A 351 -13.76 12.47 22.18
CA LEU A 351 -15.20 12.25 22.00
C LEU A 351 -15.58 10.85 22.49
N VAL A 352 -16.59 10.76 23.36
CA VAL A 352 -17.13 9.48 23.86
C VAL A 352 -18.33 9.11 22.99
N LEU A 353 -18.32 7.91 22.42
CA LEU A 353 -19.33 7.46 21.47
C LEU A 353 -20.67 7.23 22.18
N GLU A 354 -21.71 7.98 21.79
CA GLU A 354 -23.07 7.83 22.36
C GLU A 354 -23.79 6.59 21.81
N LYS A 355 -23.39 6.13 20.62
CA LYS A 355 -23.98 5.01 19.90
C LYS A 355 -22.90 4.08 19.34
N SER A 356 -23.17 2.79 19.35
CA SER A 356 -22.34 1.79 18.66
C SER A 356 -22.55 1.88 17.15
N GLY A 357 -21.47 1.76 16.39
CA GLY A 357 -21.51 1.85 14.93
C GLY A 357 -20.16 1.55 14.29
N TYR A 358 -19.99 2.02 13.05
CA TYR A 358 -18.81 1.75 12.23
C TYR A 358 -17.49 2.24 12.84
N TYR A 359 -17.54 3.31 13.63
CA TYR A 359 -16.36 3.96 14.20
C TYR A 359 -16.01 3.50 15.62
N GLY A 360 -16.80 2.57 16.20
CA GLY A 360 -16.55 2.02 17.53
C GLY A 360 -17.85 1.71 18.29
N LYS A 361 -17.71 1.16 19.49
CA LYS A 361 -18.81 0.81 20.38
C LYS A 361 -19.20 1.98 21.28
N ARG A 362 -20.47 2.04 21.69
CA ARG A 362 -20.95 3.02 22.68
C ARG A 362 -20.06 2.99 23.94
N GLY A 363 -19.67 4.17 24.41
CA GLY A 363 -18.82 4.36 25.58
C GLY A 363 -17.31 4.34 25.28
N GLU A 364 -16.89 3.86 24.10
CA GLU A 364 -15.50 4.00 23.68
C GLU A 364 -15.17 5.48 23.40
N ARG A 365 -13.89 5.82 23.53
CA ARG A 365 -13.37 7.16 23.28
C ARG A 365 -12.58 7.16 21.98
N LEU A 366 -12.79 8.19 21.15
CA LEU A 366 -11.96 8.39 19.97
C LEU A 366 -10.55 8.83 20.40
N ASN A 367 -9.54 8.09 19.97
CA ASN A 367 -8.14 8.31 20.35
C ASN A 367 -7.33 8.81 19.15
N SER A 368 -6.28 9.58 19.42
CA SER A 368 -5.23 9.84 18.44
C SER A 368 -4.33 8.62 18.27
N ALA A 369 -3.53 8.60 17.20
CA ALA A 369 -2.49 7.60 16.96
C ALA A 369 -1.13 8.29 16.75
N LYS A 370 -0.05 7.74 17.31
CA LYS A 370 1.30 8.31 17.10
C LYS A 370 1.68 8.27 15.62
N ALA A 371 2.33 9.34 15.14
CA ALA A 371 2.94 9.32 13.83
C ALA A 371 4.01 8.23 13.74
N ASP A 372 4.14 7.60 12.57
CA ASP A 372 5.06 6.49 12.36
C ASP A 372 6.08 6.81 11.26
N LEU A 373 6.96 5.84 10.97
CA LEU A 373 8.00 5.96 9.96
C LEU A 373 7.45 6.10 8.54
N LEU A 374 6.22 5.65 8.26
CA LEU A 374 5.59 5.80 6.95
C LEU A 374 5.19 7.26 6.73
N LEU A 375 4.60 7.89 7.75
CA LEU A 375 4.29 9.31 7.71
C LEU A 375 5.55 10.16 7.67
N LEU A 376 6.58 9.83 8.45
CA LEU A 376 7.88 10.51 8.33
C LEU A 376 8.41 10.45 6.89
N TRP A 377 8.31 9.28 6.24
CA TRP A 377 8.73 9.12 4.85
C TRP A 377 7.89 9.99 3.91
N SER A 378 6.56 10.01 4.04
CA SER A 378 5.71 10.81 3.15
C SER A 378 5.96 12.31 3.27
N TYR A 379 6.09 12.86 4.48
CA TYR A 379 6.42 14.28 4.67
C TYR A 379 7.82 14.62 4.16
N THR A 380 8.81 13.73 4.35
CA THR A 380 10.17 13.94 3.82
C THR A 380 10.18 13.92 2.29
N LEU A 381 9.43 13.01 1.67
CA LEU A 381 9.28 12.96 0.22
C LEU A 381 8.61 14.23 -0.31
N GLY A 382 7.53 14.68 0.34
CA GLY A 382 6.84 15.92 -0.01
C GLY A 382 7.81 17.11 0.01
N TYR A 383 8.56 17.27 1.11
CA TYR A 383 9.59 18.30 1.21
C TYR A 383 10.63 18.21 0.08
N ARG A 384 11.17 17.02 -0.22
CA ARG A 384 12.16 16.88 -1.29
C ARG A 384 11.62 17.29 -2.65
N LEU A 385 10.34 17.04 -2.92
CA LEU A 385 9.72 17.33 -4.21
C LEU A 385 9.34 18.81 -4.38
N THR A 386 9.15 19.57 -3.29
CA THR A 386 8.63 20.95 -3.36
C THR A 386 9.50 22.00 -2.71
N GLY A 387 10.37 21.63 -1.76
CA GLY A 387 11.10 22.55 -0.90
C GLY A 387 10.24 23.22 0.18
N ASP A 388 9.00 22.77 0.42
CA ASP A 388 8.12 23.40 1.41
C ASP A 388 8.59 23.15 2.85
N GLU A 389 9.10 24.20 3.50
CA GLU A 389 9.65 24.15 4.86
C GLU A 389 8.63 23.67 5.92
N THR A 390 7.33 23.85 5.69
CA THR A 390 6.27 23.37 6.59
C THR A 390 6.30 21.85 6.67
N LEU A 391 6.48 21.17 5.53
CA LEU A 391 6.60 19.72 5.46
C LEU A 391 7.84 19.24 6.22
N TRP A 392 8.97 19.96 6.12
CA TRP A 392 10.18 19.64 6.88
C TRP A 392 9.98 19.84 8.38
N SER A 393 9.31 20.92 8.80
CA SER A 393 9.00 21.17 10.21
C SER A 393 8.18 20.04 10.83
N ILE A 394 7.16 19.57 10.09
CA ILE A 394 6.34 18.42 10.52
C ILE A 394 7.17 17.14 10.54
N ALA A 395 7.95 16.86 9.50
CA ALA A 395 8.85 15.69 9.46
C ALA A 395 9.84 15.69 10.63
N ARG A 396 10.41 16.85 10.97
CA ARG A 396 11.32 17.02 12.10
C ARG A 396 10.64 16.73 13.44
N SER A 397 9.43 17.23 13.64
CA SER A 397 8.60 16.91 14.81
C SER A 397 8.27 15.41 14.87
N MET A 398 7.91 14.78 13.75
CA MET A 398 7.67 13.33 13.70
C MET A 398 8.92 12.53 14.06
N ALA A 399 10.08 12.92 13.54
CA ALA A 399 11.35 12.27 13.86
C ALA A 399 11.68 12.33 15.36
N GLN A 400 11.42 13.46 16.01
CA GLN A 400 11.56 13.60 17.46
C GLN A 400 10.61 12.65 18.21
N GLY A 401 9.33 12.64 17.84
CA GLY A 401 8.32 11.77 18.45
C GLY A 401 8.56 10.27 18.27
N ILE A 402 9.15 9.87 17.14
CA ILE A 402 9.52 8.48 16.87
C ILE A 402 10.81 8.09 17.64
N GLY A 403 11.61 9.08 18.07
CA GLY A 403 12.87 8.86 18.78
C GLY A 403 14.12 8.82 17.87
N LEU A 404 14.00 9.29 16.62
CA LEU A 404 15.16 9.54 15.74
C LEU A 404 15.98 10.75 16.22
N GLY A 405 15.46 11.52 17.17
CA GLY A 405 16.07 12.76 17.64
C GLY A 405 15.82 13.90 16.66
N ASP A 406 16.71 14.88 16.67
CA ASP A 406 16.58 16.07 15.86
C ASP A 406 17.29 15.88 14.50
N ILE A 407 16.50 15.85 13.42
CA ILE A 407 17.00 15.73 12.04
C ILE A 407 17.55 17.06 11.48
N GLY A 408 17.60 18.12 12.30
CA GLY A 408 18.13 19.42 11.94
C GLY A 408 17.15 20.33 11.19
N THR A 409 17.53 21.59 11.01
CA THR A 409 16.94 22.47 10.00
C THR A 409 17.47 22.07 8.62
N GLU A 410 16.77 22.45 7.55
CA GLU A 410 17.14 22.11 6.16
C GLU A 410 18.62 22.35 5.79
N SER A 411 19.19 23.46 6.26
CA SER A 411 20.58 23.87 6.03
C SER A 411 21.57 23.38 7.10
N GLY A 412 21.05 22.85 8.22
CA GLY A 412 21.83 22.46 9.39
C GLY A 412 22.42 21.04 9.29
N GLU A 413 23.50 20.82 10.03
CA GLU A 413 23.96 19.45 10.31
C GLU A 413 22.98 18.77 11.28
N PRO A 414 22.58 17.51 11.05
CA PRO A 414 21.67 16.78 11.92
C PRO A 414 22.43 16.26 13.16
N SER A 415 22.91 17.20 13.97
CA SER A 415 23.76 16.97 15.15
C SER A 415 23.00 16.26 16.27
N GLY A 416 21.70 16.53 16.41
CA GLY A 416 20.81 15.86 17.34
C GLY A 416 20.24 14.53 16.84
N LEU A 417 20.66 14.04 15.66
CA LEU A 417 20.23 12.75 15.13
C LEU A 417 20.71 11.61 16.03
N ASN A 418 19.76 10.81 16.51
CA ASN A 418 20.00 9.64 17.32
C ASN A 418 20.42 8.44 16.45
N LEU A 419 21.72 8.32 16.16
CA LEU A 419 22.25 7.14 15.48
C LEU A 419 22.12 5.85 16.32
N ALA A 420 21.87 5.94 17.62
CA ALA A 420 21.59 4.77 18.47
C ALA A 420 20.12 4.32 18.41
N PHE A 421 19.27 5.00 17.62
CA PHE A 421 17.88 4.62 17.38
C PHE A 421 17.77 3.15 16.95
N ARG A 422 17.02 2.36 17.72
CA ARG A 422 16.83 0.92 17.49
C ARG A 422 15.57 0.71 16.67
N CYS A 423 15.73 0.45 15.39
CA CYS A 423 14.65 0.10 14.50
C CYS A 423 15.07 -1.05 13.60
N SER A 424 14.21 -2.06 13.48
CA SER A 424 14.37 -3.19 12.55
C SER A 424 13.29 -3.20 11.46
N LYS A 425 12.40 -2.20 11.41
CA LYS A 425 11.30 -2.14 10.44
C LYS A 425 11.83 -1.66 9.07
N PRO A 426 11.45 -2.32 7.95
CA PRO A 426 11.93 -1.95 6.61
C PRO A 426 11.57 -0.52 6.20
N VAL A 427 10.40 -0.01 6.61
CA VAL A 427 9.99 1.39 6.37
C VAL A 427 10.98 2.40 6.94
N GLY A 428 11.70 2.06 8.02
CA GLY A 428 12.76 2.91 8.56
C GLY A 428 13.94 3.09 7.61
N ILE A 429 14.25 2.11 6.77
CA ILE A 429 15.27 2.24 5.72
C ILE A 429 14.79 3.24 4.68
N PHE A 430 13.56 3.11 4.18
CA PHE A 430 12.99 4.04 3.19
C PHE A 430 12.94 5.48 3.72
N ALA A 431 12.49 5.70 4.96
CA ALA A 431 12.49 7.01 5.57
C ALA A 431 13.91 7.61 5.69
N ALA A 432 14.90 6.82 6.12
CA ALA A 432 16.28 7.28 6.25
C ALA A 432 16.95 7.55 4.89
N LEU A 433 16.67 6.73 3.88
CA LEU A 433 17.11 6.99 2.50
C LEU A 433 16.47 8.25 1.95
N GLU A 434 15.18 8.49 2.22
CA GLU A 434 14.51 9.70 1.76
C GLU A 434 15.08 10.96 2.43
N LEU A 435 15.39 10.91 3.73
CA LEU A 435 16.10 11.98 4.45
C LEU A 435 17.48 12.25 3.83
N TYR A 436 18.21 11.20 3.45
CA TYR A 436 19.47 11.33 2.73
C TYR A 436 19.27 12.00 1.36
N ARG A 437 18.26 11.59 0.59
CA ARG A 437 17.95 12.18 -0.72
C ARG A 437 17.55 13.65 -0.63
N ALA A 438 16.82 14.02 0.41
CA ALA A 438 16.36 15.38 0.62
C ALA A 438 17.48 16.36 1.00
N THR A 439 18.56 15.87 1.61
CA THR A 439 19.56 16.73 2.28
C THR A 439 21.00 16.51 1.83
N GLY A 440 21.31 15.37 1.21
CA GLY A 440 22.68 14.94 0.90
C GLY A 440 23.54 14.60 2.13
N ARG A 441 23.00 14.61 3.35
CA ARG A 441 23.79 14.44 4.58
C ARG A 441 24.07 12.96 4.87
N SER A 442 25.35 12.58 4.85
CA SER A 442 25.79 11.18 5.04
C SER A 442 25.32 10.53 6.34
N ARG A 443 25.01 11.32 7.38
CA ARG A 443 24.47 10.82 8.66
C ARG A 443 23.14 10.07 8.48
N PHE A 444 22.31 10.46 7.52
CA PHE A 444 21.06 9.73 7.22
C PHE A 444 21.34 8.41 6.49
N LEU A 445 22.32 8.37 5.59
CA LEU A 445 22.77 7.12 4.99
C LEU A 445 23.41 6.17 6.02
N GLN A 446 24.11 6.71 7.02
CA GLN A 446 24.61 5.93 8.17
C GLN A 446 23.45 5.40 9.02
N LEU A 447 22.40 6.18 9.25
CA LEU A 447 21.19 5.72 9.91
C LEU A 447 20.53 4.58 9.14
N ALA A 448 20.35 4.72 7.82
CA ALA A 448 19.78 3.67 6.97
C ALA A 448 20.58 2.36 7.05
N GLN A 449 21.92 2.45 7.03
CA GLN A 449 22.81 1.30 7.24
C GLN A 449 22.59 0.63 8.60
N ARG A 450 22.51 1.42 9.68
CA ARG A 450 22.28 0.88 11.03
C ARG A 450 20.92 0.20 11.14
N ILE A 451 19.86 0.79 10.55
CA ILE A 451 18.54 0.16 10.49
C ILE A 451 18.61 -1.15 9.70
N GLY A 452 19.32 -1.18 8.57
CA GLY A 452 19.56 -2.40 7.80
C GLY A 452 20.27 -3.50 8.61
N ASP A 453 21.29 -3.13 9.39
CA ASP A 453 22.00 -4.06 10.27
C ASP A 453 21.11 -4.58 11.40
N GLN A 454 20.29 -3.72 12.02
CA GLN A 454 19.31 -4.11 13.03
C GLN A 454 18.19 -4.99 12.45
N LEU A 455 17.76 -4.73 11.21
CA LEU A 455 16.80 -5.56 10.49
C LEU A 455 17.37 -6.96 10.28
N LEU A 456 18.60 -7.09 9.78
CA LEU A 456 19.26 -8.39 9.65
C LEU A 456 19.40 -9.10 11.02
N LEU A 457 19.79 -8.37 12.07
CA LEU A 457 19.98 -8.96 13.39
C LEU A 457 18.66 -9.46 14.02
N HIS A 458 17.58 -8.71 13.86
CA HIS A 458 16.34 -8.95 14.61
C HIS A 458 15.21 -9.56 13.78
N ARG A 459 15.32 -9.60 12.45
CA ARG A 459 14.27 -10.12 11.56
C ARG A 459 14.72 -11.22 10.62
N HIS A 460 16.01 -11.44 10.42
CA HIS A 460 16.49 -12.53 9.57
C HIS A 460 16.75 -13.80 10.40
N HIS A 461 15.77 -14.69 10.42
CA HIS A 461 15.76 -15.91 11.24
C HIS A 461 15.63 -17.13 10.36
N ARG A 462 16.52 -18.12 10.53
CA ARG A 462 16.47 -19.40 9.80
C ARG A 462 16.46 -19.23 8.26
N GLY A 463 17.10 -18.16 7.77
CA GLY A 463 17.11 -17.82 6.34
C GLY A 463 15.84 -17.12 5.84
N LEU A 464 14.86 -16.85 6.71
CA LEU A 464 13.60 -16.16 6.42
C LEU A 464 13.59 -14.75 7.02
N PHE A 465 12.76 -13.86 6.47
CA PHE A 465 12.45 -12.56 7.09
C PHE A 465 11.12 -12.64 7.85
N MET A 466 11.17 -12.39 9.17
CA MET A 466 10.03 -12.46 10.08
C MET A 466 10.18 -11.43 11.20
N PRO A 467 9.08 -10.93 11.81
CA PRO A 467 9.20 -9.92 12.88
C PRO A 467 9.91 -10.43 14.14
N SER A 468 9.92 -11.75 14.39
CA SER A 468 10.63 -12.39 15.50
C SER A 468 10.92 -13.87 15.19
N PRO A 469 11.84 -14.54 15.91
CA PRO A 469 12.09 -15.98 15.73
C PRO A 469 10.94 -16.88 16.19
N HIS A 470 9.95 -16.31 16.89
CA HIS A 470 8.76 -17.01 17.39
C HIS A 470 7.61 -17.01 16.39
N HIS A 471 7.67 -16.19 15.32
CA HIS A 471 6.61 -16.21 14.31
C HIS A 471 6.54 -17.57 13.65
N ARG A 472 5.32 -18.11 13.56
CA ARG A 472 5.09 -19.43 12.97
C ARG A 472 5.29 -19.39 11.47
N TYR A 473 4.82 -18.35 10.78
CA TYR A 473 4.87 -18.25 9.34
C TYR A 473 5.72 -17.08 8.86
N ALA A 474 6.43 -17.27 7.74
CA ALA A 474 7.08 -16.22 6.99
C ALA A 474 6.25 -15.89 5.75
N LYS A 475 5.94 -14.61 5.55
CA LYS A 475 5.26 -14.10 4.36
C LYS A 475 6.27 -13.98 3.20
N LEU A 476 5.88 -14.42 2.01
CA LEU A 476 6.69 -14.28 0.79
C LEU A 476 6.84 -12.79 0.41
N ASP A 477 5.78 -12.01 0.59
CA ASP A 477 5.75 -10.56 0.33
C ASP A 477 6.38 -9.71 1.43
N ALA A 478 7.33 -10.26 2.19
CA ALA A 478 8.09 -9.51 3.17
C ALA A 478 8.76 -8.30 2.51
N LEU A 479 8.65 -7.12 3.12
CA LEU A 479 9.22 -5.88 2.59
C LEU A 479 10.71 -5.74 2.93
N GLU A 480 11.17 -6.44 3.97
CA GLU A 480 12.55 -6.54 4.42
C GLU A 480 13.57 -6.70 3.28
N PRO A 481 13.47 -7.72 2.41
CA PRO A 481 14.45 -7.92 1.36
C PRO A 481 14.48 -6.76 0.35
N LEU A 482 13.32 -6.24 -0.07
CA LEU A 482 13.26 -5.11 -1.01
C LEU A 482 13.91 -3.85 -0.43
N ALA A 483 13.63 -3.54 0.84
CA ALA A 483 14.24 -2.40 1.54
C ALA A 483 15.78 -2.52 1.63
N LEU A 484 16.29 -3.74 1.88
CA LEU A 484 17.73 -4.01 1.90
C LEU A 484 18.38 -3.86 0.52
N LEU A 485 17.69 -4.22 -0.57
CA LEU A 485 18.19 -4.00 -1.92
C LEU A 485 18.24 -2.51 -2.26
N HIS A 486 17.23 -1.72 -1.89
CA HIS A 486 17.27 -0.26 -2.07
C HIS A 486 18.45 0.38 -1.32
N LEU A 487 18.70 -0.05 -0.08
CA LEU A 487 19.88 0.39 0.67
C LEU A 487 21.19 -0.01 -0.02
N ALA A 488 21.28 -1.26 -0.50
CA ALA A 488 22.46 -1.72 -1.22
C ALA A 488 22.72 -0.91 -2.50
N ALA A 489 21.67 -0.63 -3.27
CA ALA A 489 21.74 0.16 -4.49
C ALA A 489 22.19 1.60 -4.24
N GLU A 490 21.68 2.24 -3.17
CA GLU A 490 22.14 3.58 -2.76
C GLU A 490 23.62 3.56 -2.34
N LEU A 491 24.08 2.53 -1.62
CA LEU A 491 25.49 2.37 -1.23
C LEU A 491 26.44 2.12 -2.40
N GLU A 492 25.92 1.58 -3.51
CA GLU A 492 26.64 1.41 -4.78
C GLU A 492 26.59 2.66 -5.67
N GLY A 493 25.81 3.68 -5.27
CA GLY A 493 25.69 4.95 -5.98
C GLY A 493 24.68 4.95 -7.13
N ASP A 494 23.91 3.88 -7.29
CA ASP A 494 22.85 3.79 -8.31
C ASP A 494 21.61 3.09 -7.78
N ARG A 495 20.70 3.89 -7.22
CA ARG A 495 19.40 3.46 -6.72
C ARG A 495 18.41 3.04 -7.81
N THR A 496 18.65 3.43 -9.06
CA THR A 496 17.69 3.19 -10.16
C THR A 496 17.63 1.72 -10.59
N ARG A 497 18.62 0.93 -10.14
CA ARG A 497 18.72 -0.52 -10.38
C ARG A 497 17.68 -1.36 -9.64
N VAL A 498 17.00 -0.81 -8.63
CA VAL A 498 15.99 -1.55 -7.86
C VAL A 498 14.60 -0.98 -8.17
N PRO A 499 13.62 -1.84 -8.51
CA PRO A 499 12.26 -1.39 -8.78
C PRO A 499 11.67 -0.56 -7.66
N MET A 500 11.01 0.54 -8.01
CA MET A 500 10.41 1.46 -7.03
C MET A 500 9.34 0.77 -6.17
N TYR A 501 9.37 1.06 -4.87
CA TYR A 501 8.31 0.71 -3.92
C TYR A 501 7.47 1.95 -3.59
N CYS A 502 6.17 1.88 -3.87
CA CYS A 502 5.25 3.02 -3.74
C CYS A 502 4.39 3.00 -2.46
N GLY A 503 4.85 2.33 -1.40
CA GLY A 503 4.07 2.20 -0.15
C GLY A 503 2.91 1.20 -0.22
N GLY A 504 2.97 0.26 -1.18
CA GLY A 504 1.92 -0.74 -1.37
C GLY A 504 1.89 -1.77 -0.24
N LYS A 505 0.69 -2.30 0.06
CA LYS A 505 0.47 -3.35 1.05
C LYS A 505 -0.42 -4.45 0.49
N SER A 506 -0.09 -5.68 0.87
CA SER A 506 -0.80 -6.89 0.48
C SER A 506 -1.68 -7.39 1.62
N PHE A 507 -2.83 -7.98 1.28
CA PHE A 507 -3.66 -8.71 2.23
C PHE A 507 -4.59 -9.69 1.52
N PHE A 508 -5.01 -10.71 2.25
CA PHE A 508 -6.12 -11.58 1.91
C PHE A 508 -7.06 -11.64 3.11
N ALA A 509 -8.36 -11.51 2.86
CA ALA A 509 -9.38 -11.53 3.89
C ALA A 509 -10.58 -12.37 3.46
N ALA A 510 -10.92 -13.36 4.27
CA ALA A 510 -12.02 -14.28 4.04
C ALA A 510 -12.56 -14.77 5.38
N ALA A 511 -13.68 -15.49 5.36
CA ALA A 511 -14.06 -16.30 6.50
C ALA A 511 -13.01 -17.41 6.74
N HIS A 512 -12.68 -17.65 8.00
CA HIS A 512 -11.91 -18.80 8.45
C HIS A 512 -12.78 -19.68 9.35
N ASP A 513 -12.71 -21.00 9.15
CA ASP A 513 -13.48 -21.96 9.94
C ASP A 513 -13.16 -21.81 11.42
N GLY A 514 -14.20 -21.62 12.24
CA GLY A 514 -14.09 -21.42 13.69
C GLY A 514 -13.83 -19.98 14.15
N TYR A 515 -13.44 -19.05 13.26
CA TYR A 515 -13.02 -17.68 13.65
C TYR A 515 -13.82 -16.56 12.96
N GLY A 516 -14.51 -16.84 11.86
CA GLY A 516 -15.25 -15.82 11.12
C GLY A 516 -14.35 -15.03 10.17
N HIS A 517 -14.68 -13.78 9.86
CA HIS A 517 -13.93 -12.99 8.86
C HIS A 517 -12.59 -12.52 9.42
N GLU A 518 -11.50 -13.00 8.84
CA GLU A 518 -10.13 -12.75 9.28
C GLU A 518 -9.29 -12.16 8.14
N THR A 519 -8.14 -11.56 8.48
CA THR A 519 -7.15 -11.07 7.50
C THR A 519 -5.82 -11.77 7.72
N ASP A 520 -5.19 -12.24 6.64
CA ASP A 520 -3.92 -12.98 6.63
C ASP A 520 -2.80 -12.31 7.46
N ASN A 521 -2.63 -11.00 7.33
CA ASN A 521 -1.58 -10.24 8.01
C ASN A 521 -1.65 -10.35 9.54
N THR A 522 -2.86 -10.38 10.10
CA THR A 522 -3.05 -10.45 11.56
C THR A 522 -3.27 -11.88 12.03
N PHE A 523 -4.04 -12.66 11.28
CA PHE A 523 -4.47 -14.00 11.69
C PHE A 523 -3.38 -15.06 11.43
N ILE A 524 -2.77 -15.07 10.24
CA ILE A 524 -1.73 -16.03 9.88
C ILE A 524 -0.35 -15.47 10.24
N TYR A 525 0.01 -14.33 9.64
CA TYR A 525 1.36 -13.78 9.78
C TYR A 525 1.59 -13.07 11.13
N GLY A 526 0.55 -12.92 11.94
CA GLY A 526 0.63 -12.50 13.34
C GLY A 526 0.79 -13.68 14.32
N GLU A 527 0.66 -14.93 13.88
CA GLU A 527 0.75 -16.09 14.76
C GLU A 527 2.18 -16.28 15.28
N VAL A 528 2.31 -16.34 16.60
CA VAL A 528 3.55 -16.66 17.31
C VAL A 528 3.41 -17.98 18.03
N ARG A 529 4.44 -18.84 17.95
CA ARG A 529 4.48 -20.08 18.72
C ARG A 529 4.61 -19.77 20.21
N GLU A 530 3.82 -20.47 21.03
CA GLU A 530 4.02 -20.48 22.48
C GLU A 530 5.40 -21.05 22.83
N LYS A 531 5.98 -20.54 23.91
CA LYS A 531 7.37 -20.84 24.33
C LYS A 531 7.55 -22.26 24.84
#